data_AF-A0A8R7PGD0-F1
#
_entry.id   AF-A0A8R7PGD0-F1
#
_cell.length_a   1.000
_cell.length_b   1.000
_cell.length_c   1.000
_cell.angle_alpha   90.00
_cell.angle_beta   90.00
_cell.angle_gamma   90.00
#
_symmetry.space_group_name_H-M   'P 1'
#
loop_
_entity.id
_entity.type
_entity.pdbx_description
1 polymer ?
#
loop_
_entity_poly.entity_id
_entity_poly.type
_entity_poly.pdbx_seq_one_letter_code
_entity_poly.pdbx_strand_id
1 'polypeptide(L)'
;MDISGQEHLDVKHDVFKQRIDAHGKVIATKQDAVGGMKVEKPLQHHGGRLEHNETYCGSCYGAQESPEQCCNSCEDVREAYRKKGWGVSNPDSIDQCKSEGFLQTIKDEEGEGCNIYGILEINKVAGNFHFAPGKSFQQSNVHVHDLLPFQKDSFNLSHKINKLSFGEPFPGVINPLDGAQWIQHSSYGMAQYFVKVVPTVYSHLNEQIILSNQVSCDFLPCVHKRNNLCGCIYIISISQDAVILCCSFL
;
A
#
# COMPACT_ATOMS: atom_id res chain seq x y z
N MET A 1 7.20 4.00 -10.77
CA MET A 1 7.42 4.08 -12.22
C MET A 1 8.92 4.09 -12.50
N ASP A 2 9.36 3.38 -13.53
CA ASP A 2 10.74 3.46 -14.04
C ASP A 2 10.84 4.28 -15.34
N ILE A 3 12.06 4.59 -15.80
CA ILE A 3 12.27 5.36 -17.04
C ILE A 3 11.78 4.66 -18.31
N SER A 4 11.48 3.35 -18.25
CA SER A 4 10.87 2.62 -19.36
C SER A 4 9.34 2.81 -19.43
N GLY A 5 8.78 3.51 -18.43
CA GLY A 5 7.34 3.67 -18.26
C GLY A 5 6.67 2.46 -17.61
N GLN A 6 7.45 1.50 -17.10
CA GLN A 6 6.88 0.35 -16.39
C GLN A 6 6.43 0.77 -14.98
N GLU A 7 5.21 0.38 -14.65
CA GLU A 7 4.60 0.57 -13.34
C GLU A 7 4.11 -0.75 -12.77
N HIS A 8 4.35 -0.97 -11.49
CA HIS A 8 3.80 -2.08 -10.73
C HIS A 8 3.02 -1.49 -9.55
N LEU A 9 1.72 -1.76 -9.52
CA LEU A 9 0.81 -1.25 -8.49
C LEU A 9 0.49 -2.36 -7.49
N ASP A 10 0.32 -1.99 -6.23
CA ASP A 10 -0.05 -2.90 -5.14
C ASP A 10 0.80 -4.19 -5.15
N VAL A 11 2.13 -4.07 -5.23
CA VAL A 11 3.04 -5.23 -5.27
C VAL A 11 2.85 -6.10 -4.03
N LYS A 12 2.32 -7.32 -4.24
CA LYS A 12 2.05 -8.31 -3.17
C LYS A 12 3.03 -9.47 -3.15
N HIS A 13 3.72 -9.72 -4.27
CA HIS A 13 4.73 -10.78 -4.33
C HIS A 13 5.95 -10.30 -3.52
N ASP A 14 6.33 -11.08 -2.52
CA ASP A 14 7.49 -10.86 -1.64
C ASP A 14 7.49 -9.59 -0.76
N VAL A 15 6.37 -8.87 -0.69
CA VAL A 15 6.15 -7.74 0.23
C VAL A 15 4.98 -8.03 1.16
N PHE A 16 5.26 -7.96 2.45
CA PHE A 16 4.32 -8.29 3.52
C PHE A 16 3.99 -7.04 4.33
N LYS A 17 2.75 -6.98 4.81
CA LYS A 17 2.22 -5.91 5.67
C LYS A 17 1.78 -6.52 6.99
N GLN A 18 2.21 -5.92 8.09
CA GLN A 18 1.84 -6.30 9.45
C GLN A 18 1.26 -5.09 10.17
N ARG A 19 0.13 -5.27 10.84
CA ARG A 19 -0.44 -4.23 11.71
C ARG A 19 0.43 -4.05 12.94
N ILE A 20 0.66 -2.81 13.33
CA ILE A 20 1.40 -2.47 14.56
C ILE A 20 0.60 -1.46 15.38
N ASP A 21 0.77 -1.49 16.70
CA ASP A 21 0.18 -0.47 17.58
C ASP A 21 0.96 0.85 17.49
N ALA A 22 0.45 1.90 18.16
CA ALA A 22 1.10 3.21 18.26
C ALA A 22 2.52 3.18 18.85
N HIS A 23 2.95 2.07 19.47
CA HIS A 23 4.29 1.87 20.02
C HIS A 23 5.20 1.06 19.09
N GLY A 24 4.70 0.65 17.92
CA GLY A 24 5.42 -0.14 16.94
C GLY A 24 5.43 -1.65 17.21
N LYS A 25 4.57 -2.15 18.10
CA LYS A 25 4.47 -3.58 18.41
C LYS A 25 3.48 -4.26 17.46
N VAL A 26 3.85 -5.43 16.94
CA VAL A 26 2.98 -6.22 16.05
C VAL A 26 1.68 -6.60 16.76
N ILE A 27 0.57 -6.24 16.12
CA ILE A 27 -0.78 -6.69 16.47
C ILE A 27 -1.09 -7.87 15.55
N ALA A 28 -1.66 -8.95 16.10
CA ALA A 28 -2.03 -10.11 15.29
C ALA A 28 -2.97 -9.68 14.16
N THR A 29 -2.60 -10.00 12.93
CA THR A 29 -3.50 -9.90 11.79
C THR A 29 -4.72 -10.75 12.15
N LYS A 30 -5.92 -10.15 12.27
CA LYS A 30 -7.12 -10.96 12.08
C LYS A 30 -6.86 -11.67 10.76
N GLN A 31 -6.78 -13.01 10.77
CA GLN A 31 -6.86 -13.78 9.53
C GLN A 31 -7.97 -13.13 8.73
N ASP A 32 -7.77 -12.90 7.42
CA ASP A 32 -8.85 -12.50 6.52
C ASP A 32 -9.98 -13.49 6.73
N ALA A 33 -10.84 -13.17 7.69
CA ALA A 33 -11.98 -13.95 8.01
C ALA A 33 -12.86 -13.56 6.84
N VAL A 34 -12.81 -14.39 5.81
CA VAL A 34 -13.98 -14.77 5.04
C VAL A 34 -14.96 -15.45 6.04
N GLY A 35 -15.30 -14.72 7.10
CA GLY A 35 -16.28 -15.05 8.08
C GLY A 35 -17.55 -14.56 7.46
N GLY A 36 -18.12 -15.38 6.58
CA GLY A 36 -19.46 -15.16 6.06
C GLY A 36 -20.38 -14.96 7.26
N MET A 37 -20.84 -13.73 7.45
CA MET A 37 -21.90 -13.45 8.41
C MET A 37 -23.23 -13.42 7.68
N LYS A 38 -24.15 -14.21 8.24
CA LYS A 38 -25.49 -14.49 7.77
C LYS A 38 -26.28 -13.18 7.68
N VAL A 39 -26.42 -12.66 6.47
CA VAL A 39 -27.50 -11.72 6.20
C VAL A 39 -28.79 -12.53 6.16
N GLU A 40 -29.73 -12.25 7.07
CA GLU A 40 -30.96 -13.04 7.14
C GLU A 40 -31.80 -12.92 5.86
N LYS A 41 -31.67 -11.82 5.08
CA LYS A 41 -32.28 -11.60 3.75
C LYS A 41 -31.52 -10.53 2.93
N PRO A 42 -30.36 -10.84 2.30
CA PRO A 42 -29.62 -9.84 1.54
C PRO A 42 -30.38 -9.43 0.28
N LEU A 43 -30.30 -8.15 -0.10
CA LEU A 43 -30.83 -7.63 -1.36
C LEU A 43 -30.02 -8.23 -2.50
N GLN A 44 -30.72 -8.85 -3.45
CA GLN A 44 -30.11 -9.40 -4.64
C GLN A 44 -30.01 -8.35 -5.75
N HIS A 45 -29.10 -8.55 -6.69
CA HIS A 45 -28.91 -7.68 -7.86
C HIS A 45 -30.23 -7.39 -8.61
N HIS A 46 -31.17 -8.35 -8.65
CA HIS A 46 -32.47 -8.21 -9.31
C HIS A 46 -33.57 -7.55 -8.45
N GLY A 47 -33.24 -7.05 -7.25
CA GLY A 47 -34.19 -6.38 -6.35
C GLY A 47 -35.07 -7.33 -5.51
N GLY A 48 -34.85 -8.65 -5.61
CA GLY A 48 -35.51 -9.68 -4.81
C GLY A 48 -34.76 -10.01 -3.50
N ARG A 49 -35.41 -10.76 -2.60
CA ARG A 49 -34.78 -11.35 -1.40
C ARG A 49 -34.29 -12.76 -1.72
N LEU A 50 -33.20 -13.20 -1.09
CA LEU A 50 -32.67 -14.56 -1.27
C LEU A 50 -33.72 -15.63 -0.94
N GLU A 51 -34.08 -16.45 -1.94
CA GLU A 51 -34.94 -17.63 -1.74
C GLU A 51 -34.12 -18.88 -1.37
N HIS A 52 -34.79 -19.92 -0.85
CA HIS A 52 -34.15 -21.10 -0.25
C HIS A 52 -33.27 -21.92 -1.22
N ASN A 53 -33.34 -21.67 -2.54
CA ASN A 53 -32.60 -22.35 -3.60
C ASN A 53 -31.82 -21.39 -4.51
N GLU A 54 -31.64 -20.14 -4.13
CA GLU A 54 -30.97 -19.13 -4.96
C GLU A 54 -29.55 -18.88 -4.47
N THR A 55 -28.60 -18.76 -5.40
CA THR A 55 -27.22 -18.36 -5.08
C THR A 55 -27.20 -16.87 -4.84
N TYR A 56 -26.65 -16.43 -3.71
CA TYR A 56 -26.52 -15.02 -3.42
C TYR A 56 -25.71 -14.29 -4.51
N CYS A 57 -26.33 -13.28 -5.09
CA CYS A 57 -25.73 -12.36 -6.04
C CYS A 57 -25.98 -10.93 -5.58
N GLY A 58 -25.00 -10.32 -4.94
CA GLY A 58 -25.10 -8.94 -4.45
C GLY A 58 -24.99 -7.90 -5.57
N SER A 59 -25.59 -6.73 -5.33
CA SER A 59 -25.56 -5.61 -6.28
C SER A 59 -24.21 -4.91 -6.29
N CYS A 60 -23.70 -4.58 -7.47
CA CYS A 60 -22.54 -3.70 -7.65
C CYS A 60 -22.95 -2.21 -7.75
N TYR A 61 -24.19 -1.85 -7.39
CA TYR A 61 -24.69 -0.47 -7.35
C TYR A 61 -24.48 0.33 -8.64
N GLY A 62 -24.60 -0.33 -9.80
CA GLY A 62 -24.45 0.29 -11.11
C GLY A 62 -23.01 0.28 -11.65
N ALA A 63 -22.05 -0.26 -10.90
CA ALA A 63 -20.67 -0.38 -11.33
C ALA A 63 -20.35 -1.70 -12.05
N GLN A 64 -21.33 -2.58 -12.25
CA GLN A 64 -21.14 -3.82 -12.99
C GLN A 64 -20.65 -3.59 -14.45
N GLU A 65 -19.73 -4.45 -14.90
CA GLU A 65 -19.21 -4.50 -16.28
C GLU A 65 -20.10 -5.35 -17.18
N SER A 66 -20.68 -6.43 -16.64
CA SER A 66 -21.66 -7.28 -17.32
C SER A 66 -22.94 -7.44 -16.50
N PRO A 67 -24.09 -7.74 -17.14
CA PRO A 67 -25.36 -7.98 -16.45
C PRO A 67 -25.34 -9.12 -15.42
N GLU A 68 -24.39 -10.05 -15.56
CA GLU A 68 -24.22 -11.25 -14.73
C GLU A 68 -23.21 -11.06 -13.58
N GLN A 69 -22.54 -9.91 -13.52
CA GLN A 69 -21.55 -9.65 -12.47
C GLN A 69 -22.23 -9.42 -11.12
N CYS A 70 -21.89 -10.27 -10.14
CA CYS A 70 -22.29 -10.12 -8.74
C CYS A 70 -21.16 -9.49 -7.92
N CYS A 71 -21.51 -8.61 -6.99
CA CYS A 71 -20.60 -8.11 -5.97
C CYS A 71 -21.04 -8.66 -4.61
N ASN A 72 -20.35 -9.66 -4.10
CA ASN A 72 -20.77 -10.40 -2.92
C ASN A 72 -20.09 -9.93 -1.63
N SER A 73 -18.94 -9.27 -1.74
CA SER A 73 -18.23 -8.64 -0.64
C SER A 73 -18.16 -7.11 -0.77
N CYS A 74 -17.85 -6.42 0.33
CA CYS A 74 -17.55 -4.99 0.30
C CYS A 74 -16.37 -4.70 -0.65
N GLU A 75 -15.39 -5.61 -0.68
CA GLU A 75 -14.24 -5.51 -1.57
C GLU A 75 -14.65 -5.62 -3.04
N ASP A 76 -15.57 -6.53 -3.40
CA ASP A 76 -16.05 -6.68 -4.77
C ASP A 76 -16.73 -5.40 -5.27
N VAL A 77 -17.56 -4.76 -4.43
CA VAL A 77 -18.22 -3.48 -4.78
C VAL A 77 -17.19 -2.38 -4.98
N ARG A 78 -16.21 -2.28 -4.08
CA ARG A 78 -15.12 -1.29 -4.16
C ARG A 78 -14.26 -1.50 -5.41
N GLU A 79 -13.98 -2.75 -5.77
CA GLU A 79 -13.23 -3.07 -6.97
C GLU A 79 -14.02 -2.69 -8.24
N ALA A 80 -15.32 -2.99 -8.30
CA ALA A 80 -16.18 -2.59 -9.41
C ALA A 80 -16.22 -1.06 -9.57
N TYR A 81 -16.37 -0.32 -8.46
CA TYR A 81 -16.33 1.14 -8.44
C TYR A 81 -15.00 1.66 -8.96
N ARG A 82 -13.89 1.08 -8.49
CA ARG A 82 -12.53 1.43 -8.89
C ARG A 82 -12.31 1.29 -10.39
N LYS A 83 -12.81 0.21 -11.00
CA LYS A 83 -12.74 0.00 -12.46
C LYS A 83 -13.51 1.09 -13.25
N LYS A 84 -14.59 1.63 -12.67
CA LYS A 84 -15.33 2.78 -13.24
C LYS A 84 -14.71 4.14 -12.89
N GLY A 85 -13.66 4.19 -12.07
CA GLY A 85 -13.08 5.41 -11.54
C GLY A 85 -13.96 6.12 -10.51
N TRP A 86 -14.81 5.35 -9.82
CA TRP A 86 -15.67 5.84 -8.73
C TRP A 86 -15.06 5.47 -7.39
N GLY A 87 -15.29 6.31 -6.39
CA GLY A 87 -14.95 6.02 -5.00
C GLY A 87 -16.20 5.77 -4.16
N VAL A 88 -16.05 5.04 -3.07
CA VAL A 88 -17.16 4.80 -2.14
C VAL A 88 -17.28 6.00 -1.19
N SER A 89 -18.21 6.90 -1.49
CA SER A 89 -18.45 8.11 -0.67
C SER A 89 -19.12 7.82 0.67
N ASN A 90 -20.00 6.82 0.71
CA ASN A 90 -20.71 6.41 1.92
C ASN A 90 -20.76 4.87 2.01
N PRO A 91 -19.86 4.23 2.77
CA PRO A 91 -19.88 2.78 2.93
C PRO A 91 -21.17 2.25 3.60
N ASP A 92 -21.89 3.06 4.40
CA ASP A 92 -23.14 2.64 5.05
C ASP A 92 -24.32 2.45 4.08
N SER A 93 -24.24 3.04 2.86
CA SER A 93 -25.23 2.80 1.81
C SER A 93 -25.00 1.52 1.02
N ILE A 94 -23.90 0.81 1.28
CA ILE A 94 -23.55 -0.45 0.63
C ILE A 94 -23.80 -1.58 1.62
N ASP A 95 -24.75 -2.46 1.31
CA ASP A 95 -25.20 -3.52 2.21
C ASP A 95 -24.07 -4.47 2.58
N GLN A 96 -23.20 -4.79 1.63
CA GLN A 96 -22.01 -5.63 1.83
C GLN A 96 -21.02 -4.97 2.79
N CYS A 97 -20.75 -3.66 2.65
CA CYS A 97 -19.85 -2.94 3.54
C CYS A 97 -20.43 -2.74 4.94
N LYS A 98 -21.74 -2.51 5.03
CA LYS A 98 -22.44 -2.38 6.31
C LYS A 98 -22.50 -3.71 7.05
N SER A 99 -22.79 -4.81 6.36
CA SER A 99 -22.90 -6.15 6.97
C SER A 99 -21.55 -6.69 7.44
N GLU A 100 -20.48 -6.41 6.69
CA GLU A 100 -19.10 -6.75 7.07
C GLU A 100 -18.54 -5.82 8.15
N GLY A 101 -19.25 -4.74 8.51
CA GLY A 101 -18.80 -3.78 9.51
C GLY A 101 -17.58 -2.99 9.07
N PHE A 102 -17.43 -2.71 7.77
CA PHE A 102 -16.24 -2.06 7.18
C PHE A 102 -15.86 -0.74 7.88
N LEU A 103 -16.84 0.12 8.18
CA LEU A 103 -16.58 1.37 8.92
C LEU A 103 -16.14 1.13 10.36
N GLN A 104 -16.65 0.07 11.01
CA GLN A 104 -16.22 -0.30 12.35
C GLN A 104 -14.77 -0.78 12.32
N THR A 105 -14.39 -1.60 11.33
CA THR A 105 -13.00 -2.01 11.12
C THR A 105 -12.05 -0.82 10.95
N ILE A 106 -12.43 0.18 10.16
CA ILE A 106 -11.62 1.41 10.00
C ILE A 106 -11.46 2.15 11.33
N LYS A 107 -12.54 2.25 12.12
CA LYS A 107 -12.49 2.90 13.44
C LYS A 107 -11.66 2.10 14.45
N ASP A 108 -11.75 0.78 14.43
CA ASP A 108 -10.98 -0.11 15.29
C ASP A 108 -9.47 -0.06 14.94
N GLU A 109 -9.15 0.26 13.69
CA GLU A 109 -7.79 0.47 13.17
C GLU A 109 -7.25 1.89 13.42
N GLU A 110 -8.04 2.77 14.03
CA GLU A 110 -7.62 4.14 14.30
C GLU A 110 -6.45 4.19 15.30
N GLY A 111 -5.36 4.86 14.91
CA GLY A 111 -4.14 4.95 15.72
C GLY A 111 -3.21 3.75 15.61
N GLU A 112 -3.50 2.81 14.70
CA GLU A 112 -2.57 1.76 14.30
C GLU A 112 -1.59 2.25 13.23
N GLY A 113 -0.44 1.59 13.20
CA GLY A 113 0.57 1.72 12.16
C GLY A 113 0.64 0.48 11.27
N CYS A 114 1.58 0.51 10.32
CA CYS A 114 1.86 -0.61 9.43
C CYS A 114 3.36 -0.88 9.36
N ASN A 115 3.78 -2.12 9.61
CA ASN A 115 5.13 -2.59 9.32
C ASN A 115 5.15 -3.27 7.94
N ILE A 116 5.86 -2.67 7.00
CA ILE A 116 6.03 -3.19 5.64
C ILE A 116 7.44 -3.75 5.51
N TYR A 117 7.56 -5.02 5.13
CA TYR A 117 8.86 -5.65 4.92
C TYR A 117 8.81 -6.62 3.76
N GLY A 118 9.93 -6.79 3.07
CA GLY A 118 9.99 -7.65 1.91
C GLY A 118 11.19 -7.40 1.01
N ILE A 119 11.14 -8.05 -0.14
CA ILE A 119 12.11 -7.90 -1.23
C ILE A 119 11.35 -7.46 -2.47
N LEU A 120 11.83 -6.40 -3.12
CA LEU A 120 11.32 -5.91 -4.38
C LEU A 120 12.35 -6.19 -5.47
N GLU A 121 11.99 -7.07 -6.40
CA GLU A 121 12.74 -7.22 -7.64
C GLU A 121 12.37 -6.08 -8.60
N ILE A 122 13.36 -5.24 -8.94
CA ILE A 122 13.17 -4.09 -9.81
C ILE A 122 14.12 -4.15 -11.00
N ASN A 123 13.72 -3.53 -12.11
CA ASN A 123 14.60 -3.37 -13.27
C ASN A 123 15.83 -2.52 -12.91
N LYS A 124 16.95 -2.81 -13.57
CA LYS A 124 18.22 -2.10 -13.39
C LYS A 124 18.25 -0.74 -14.12
N VAL A 125 17.25 0.09 -13.89
CA VAL A 125 17.09 1.42 -14.51
C VAL A 125 16.71 2.46 -13.45
N ALA A 126 16.79 3.74 -13.79
CA ALA A 126 16.32 4.79 -12.88
C ALA A 126 14.80 4.68 -12.66
N GLY A 127 14.37 4.87 -11.42
CA GLY A 127 12.96 4.74 -11.07
C GLY A 127 12.63 5.27 -9.68
N ASN A 128 11.34 5.18 -9.35
CA ASN A 128 10.85 5.48 -8.01
C ASN A 128 9.86 4.41 -7.57
N PHE A 129 9.89 4.13 -6.27
CA PHE A 129 8.80 3.47 -5.58
C PHE A 129 8.29 4.40 -4.49
N HIS A 130 7.01 4.26 -4.15
CA HIS A 130 6.41 5.08 -3.13
C HIS A 130 5.41 4.31 -2.30
N PHE A 131 5.26 4.74 -1.05
CA PHE A 131 4.22 4.26 -0.15
C PHE A 131 3.17 5.34 0.02
N ALA A 132 1.91 4.97 -0.11
CA ALA A 132 0.77 5.87 0.01
C ALA A 132 -0.39 5.15 0.71
N PRO A 133 -1.21 5.88 1.47
CA PRO A 133 -2.42 5.33 2.06
C PRO A 133 -3.47 4.98 0.99
N GLY A 134 -4.33 4.03 1.30
CA GLY A 134 -5.41 3.58 0.41
C GLY A 134 -4.97 2.63 -0.70
N LYS A 135 -5.95 2.07 -1.41
CA LYS A 135 -5.70 1.27 -2.61
C LYS A 135 -5.47 2.19 -3.81
N SER A 136 -4.52 1.83 -4.64
CA SER A 136 -4.20 2.59 -5.83
C SER A 136 -5.07 2.19 -7.03
N PHE A 137 -5.34 3.14 -7.92
CA PHE A 137 -5.96 2.89 -9.23
C PHE A 137 -5.51 3.89 -10.29
N GLN A 138 -5.63 3.47 -11.55
CA GLN A 138 -5.26 4.27 -12.70
C GLN A 138 -6.53 4.80 -13.36
N GLN A 139 -6.64 6.13 -13.46
CA GLN A 139 -7.73 6.79 -14.18
C GLN A 139 -7.13 7.78 -15.18
N SER A 140 -7.44 7.62 -16.47
CA SER A 140 -7.00 8.55 -17.53
C SER A 140 -5.48 8.83 -17.54
N ASN A 141 -4.65 7.80 -17.34
CA ASN A 141 -3.18 7.90 -17.23
C ASN A 141 -2.67 8.70 -16.02
N VAL A 142 -3.52 8.93 -15.02
CA VAL A 142 -3.14 9.53 -13.74
C VAL A 142 -3.27 8.47 -12.63
N HIS A 143 -2.27 8.42 -11.76
CA HIS A 143 -2.26 7.56 -10.59
C HIS A 143 -3.03 8.22 -9.45
N VAL A 144 -4.07 7.54 -8.93
CA VAL A 144 -4.97 8.07 -7.89
C VAL A 144 -5.07 7.04 -6.75
N HIS A 145 -5.07 7.51 -5.52
CA HIS A 145 -5.33 6.69 -4.34
C HIS A 145 -6.77 6.91 -3.87
N ASP A 146 -7.49 5.82 -3.55
CA ASP A 146 -8.80 5.90 -2.91
C ASP A 146 -8.63 6.23 -1.42
N LEU A 147 -8.69 7.53 -1.11
CA LEU A 147 -8.59 8.08 0.24
C LEU A 147 -9.96 8.37 0.88
N LEU A 148 -11.05 8.23 0.11
CA LEU A 148 -12.41 8.59 0.55
C LEU A 148 -12.89 7.84 1.80
N PRO A 149 -12.54 6.56 2.01
CA PRO A 149 -12.89 5.87 3.25
C PRO A 149 -12.25 6.47 4.50
N PHE A 150 -11.14 7.21 4.36
CA PHE A 150 -10.36 7.70 5.49
C PHE A 150 -10.84 9.02 6.08
N GLN A 151 -11.90 9.66 5.54
CA GLN A 151 -12.73 10.80 6.01
C GLN A 151 -12.07 12.01 6.73
N LYS A 152 -10.81 11.95 7.12
CA LYS A 152 -10.02 13.00 7.75
C LYS A 152 -9.10 13.56 6.68
N ASP A 153 -9.11 14.88 6.52
CA ASP A 153 -8.22 15.62 5.62
C ASP A 153 -6.72 15.54 6.00
N SER A 154 -6.35 14.63 6.90
CA SER A 154 -5.01 14.45 7.43
C SER A 154 -4.68 12.98 7.63
N PHE A 155 -3.60 12.54 7.01
CA PHE A 155 -2.98 11.23 7.22
C PHE A 155 -1.58 11.44 7.81
N ASN A 156 -1.21 10.58 8.75
CA ASN A 156 0.11 10.58 9.35
C ASN A 156 1.07 9.76 8.49
N LEU A 157 2.10 10.40 7.95
CA LEU A 157 3.17 9.74 7.20
C LEU A 157 4.46 9.61 8.02
N SER A 158 4.36 9.76 9.34
CA SER A 158 5.47 9.47 10.25
C SER A 158 5.91 8.03 10.05
N HIS A 159 7.20 7.82 9.93
CA HIS A 159 7.74 6.50 9.66
C HIS A 159 9.18 6.36 10.12
N LYS A 160 9.58 5.11 10.26
CA LYS A 160 10.94 4.67 10.54
C LYS A 160 11.34 3.65 9.49
N ILE A 161 12.44 3.92 8.79
CA ILE A 161 13.09 2.95 7.92
C ILE A 161 13.94 2.07 8.83
N ASN A 162 13.48 0.84 9.11
CA ASN A 162 14.25 -0.09 9.94
C ASN A 162 15.46 -0.61 9.17
N LYS A 163 15.26 -0.95 7.89
CA LYS A 163 16.33 -1.38 6.99
C LYS A 163 15.97 -1.07 5.55
N LEU A 164 16.92 -0.55 4.79
CA LEU A 164 16.81 -0.40 3.34
C LEU A 164 18.16 -0.67 2.68
N SER A 165 18.25 -1.74 1.88
CA SER A 165 19.47 -2.12 1.18
C SER A 165 19.19 -2.55 -0.26
N PHE A 166 20.22 -2.49 -1.10
CA PHE A 166 20.15 -2.82 -2.53
C PHE A 166 21.13 -3.95 -2.82
N GLY A 167 20.62 -5.11 -3.27
CA GLY A 167 21.40 -6.33 -3.46
C GLY A 167 21.79 -7.06 -2.16
N GLU A 168 22.74 -7.98 -2.28
CA GLU A 168 23.17 -8.87 -1.20
C GLU A 168 23.98 -8.16 -0.11
N PRO A 169 23.72 -8.33 1.19
CA PRO A 169 24.51 -7.70 2.24
C PRO A 169 25.94 -8.26 2.29
N PHE A 170 26.91 -7.41 2.63
CA PHE A 170 28.32 -7.80 2.84
C PHE A 170 28.90 -7.18 4.13
N PRO A 171 29.96 -7.77 4.71
CA PRO A 171 30.55 -7.28 5.95
C PRO A 171 31.04 -5.83 5.85
N GLY A 172 30.64 -5.00 6.82
CA GLY A 172 31.05 -3.60 6.90
C GLY A 172 30.23 -2.63 6.05
N VAL A 173 29.22 -3.09 5.30
CA VAL A 173 28.29 -2.20 4.61
C VAL A 173 27.48 -1.38 5.63
N ILE A 174 27.36 -0.08 5.39
CA ILE A 174 26.54 0.84 6.18
C ILE A 174 25.55 1.50 5.22
N ASN A 175 24.25 1.25 5.41
CA ASN A 175 23.22 1.96 4.65
C ASN A 175 22.79 3.21 5.42
N PRO A 176 22.75 4.39 4.79
CA PRO A 176 22.48 5.65 5.46
C PRO A 176 21.02 5.79 5.96
N LEU A 177 20.11 4.97 5.43
CA LEU A 177 18.70 4.97 5.79
C LEU A 177 18.34 3.94 6.86
N ASP A 178 19.26 3.06 7.25
CA ASP A 178 19.00 2.08 8.32
C ASP A 178 18.79 2.82 9.65
N GLY A 179 17.60 2.67 10.23
CA GLY A 179 17.17 3.34 11.46
C GLY A 179 16.69 4.78 11.29
N ALA A 180 16.68 5.34 10.07
CA ALA A 180 16.23 6.70 9.83
C ALA A 180 14.74 6.87 10.19
N GLN A 181 14.39 8.00 10.81
CA GLN A 181 13.02 8.29 11.23
C GLN A 181 12.63 9.69 10.81
N TRP A 182 11.38 9.84 10.39
CA TRP A 182 10.77 11.13 10.10
C TRP A 182 9.40 11.23 10.77
N ILE A 183 9.14 12.35 11.43
CA ILE A 183 7.88 12.64 12.10
C ILE A 183 7.19 13.79 11.36
N GLN A 184 5.94 13.55 10.97
CA GLN A 184 5.11 14.57 10.33
C GLN A 184 4.50 15.48 11.40
N HIS A 185 4.73 16.79 11.28
CA HIS A 185 4.20 17.80 12.21
C HIS A 185 2.98 18.57 11.66
N SER A 186 2.75 18.53 10.34
CA SER A 186 1.64 19.21 9.66
C SER A 186 0.52 18.22 9.30
N SER A 187 -0.67 18.72 8.96
CA SER A 187 -1.80 17.88 8.53
C SER A 187 -1.56 17.19 7.18
N TYR A 188 -0.61 17.69 6.40
CA TYR A 188 -0.13 17.11 5.14
C TYR A 188 1.40 17.04 5.16
N GLY A 189 1.95 16.03 4.51
CA GLY A 189 3.39 15.87 4.37
C GLY A 189 3.76 15.05 3.15
N MET A 190 5.03 15.14 2.76
CA MET A 190 5.66 14.21 1.83
C MET A 190 7.13 14.10 2.23
N ALA A 191 7.62 12.87 2.28
CA ALA A 191 9.02 12.56 2.55
C ALA A 191 9.65 12.01 1.27
N GLN A 192 10.70 12.67 0.79
CA GLN A 192 11.43 12.21 -0.40
C GLN A 192 12.86 11.84 -0.01
N TYR A 193 13.23 10.63 -0.37
CA TYR A 193 14.58 10.09 -0.21
C TYR A 193 15.17 9.87 -1.60
N PHE A 194 16.24 10.60 -1.91
CA PHE A 194 17.00 10.41 -3.12
C PHE A 194 18.13 9.43 -2.80
N VAL A 195 18.06 8.23 -3.36
CA VAL A 195 19.05 7.17 -3.13
C VAL A 195 19.87 7.01 -4.40
N LYS A 196 21.18 7.11 -4.26
CA LYS A 196 22.13 6.81 -5.33
C LYS A 196 22.78 5.47 -5.03
N VAL A 197 22.60 4.53 -5.94
CA VAL A 197 23.08 3.15 -5.80
C VAL A 197 24.37 2.97 -6.62
N VAL A 198 25.40 2.43 -5.98
CA VAL A 198 26.73 2.21 -6.57
C VAL A 198 27.06 0.71 -6.52
N PRO A 199 27.11 0.03 -7.67
CA PRO A 199 27.52 -1.38 -7.74
C PRO A 199 28.90 -1.58 -7.14
N THR A 200 29.02 -2.58 -6.27
CA THR A 200 30.20 -2.87 -5.48
C THR A 200 30.52 -4.36 -5.56
N VAL A 201 31.79 -4.67 -5.82
CA VAL A 201 32.31 -6.03 -5.74
C VAL A 201 33.09 -6.16 -4.43
N TYR A 202 32.61 -7.02 -3.53
CA TYR A 202 33.30 -7.33 -2.28
C TYR A 202 34.04 -8.67 -2.43
N SER A 203 35.35 -8.65 -2.21
CA SER A 203 36.21 -9.83 -2.21
C SER A 203 36.62 -10.20 -0.79
N HIS A 204 36.26 -11.41 -0.37
CA HIS A 204 36.67 -11.93 0.93
C HIS A 204 38.05 -12.58 0.84
N LEU A 205 38.73 -12.75 1.99
CA LEU A 205 40.08 -13.32 2.05
C LEU A 205 40.16 -14.79 1.59
N ASN A 206 39.01 -15.49 1.52
CA ASN A 206 38.87 -16.84 1.00
C ASN A 206 38.51 -16.88 -0.51
N GLU A 207 38.72 -15.78 -1.24
CA GLU A 207 38.38 -15.62 -2.67
C GLU A 207 36.87 -15.67 -2.99
N GLN A 208 35.99 -15.68 -1.99
CA GLN A 208 34.56 -15.54 -2.21
C GLN A 208 34.24 -14.10 -2.65
N ILE A 209 33.52 -13.98 -3.78
CA ILE A 209 33.10 -12.70 -4.35
C ILE A 209 31.61 -12.50 -4.09
N ILE A 210 31.24 -11.33 -3.58
CA ILE A 210 29.86 -10.88 -3.43
C ILE A 210 29.64 -9.69 -4.35
N LEU A 211 28.66 -9.80 -5.24
CA LEU A 211 28.18 -8.69 -6.06
C LEU A 211 27.05 -8.01 -5.30
N SER A 212 27.26 -6.74 -4.94
CA SER A 212 26.34 -5.99 -4.08
C SER A 212 26.30 -4.52 -4.50
N ASN A 213 25.66 -3.67 -3.70
CA ASN A 213 25.64 -2.24 -3.87
C ASN A 213 25.96 -1.52 -2.56
N GLN A 214 26.54 -0.34 -2.71
CA GLN A 214 26.59 0.68 -1.69
C GLN A 214 25.61 1.78 -2.04
N VAL A 215 25.16 2.53 -1.04
CA VAL A 215 24.17 3.58 -1.22
C VAL A 215 24.58 4.87 -0.53
N SER A 216 24.30 6.00 -1.19
CA SER A 216 24.25 7.32 -0.55
C SER A 216 22.82 7.83 -0.60
N CYS A 217 22.43 8.67 0.36
CA CYS A 217 21.08 9.21 0.41
C CYS A 217 21.05 10.69 0.78
N ASP A 218 20.17 11.44 0.10
CA ASP A 218 19.74 12.78 0.48
C ASP A 218 18.26 12.77 0.86
N PHE A 219 17.90 13.44 1.95
CA PHE A 219 16.53 13.55 2.44
C PHE A 219 15.95 14.96 2.22
N LEU A 220 14.77 15.03 1.61
CA LEU A 220 14.04 16.27 1.34
C LEU A 220 12.61 16.16 1.89
N PRO A 221 12.30 16.81 3.03
CA PRO A 221 10.93 16.93 3.51
C PRO A 221 10.20 18.01 2.69
N CYS A 222 9.05 17.66 2.12
CA CYS A 222 8.19 18.61 1.46
C CYS A 222 7.13 19.13 2.45
N VAL A 223 7.28 20.41 2.84
CA VAL A 223 6.43 21.09 3.83
C VAL A 223 5.32 21.92 3.17
N HIS A 224 5.33 22.06 1.84
CA HIS A 224 4.38 22.88 1.09
C HIS A 224 3.67 22.09 -0.02
N LYS A 225 2.34 22.19 -0.04
CA LYS A 225 1.47 21.53 -1.02
C LYS A 225 1.73 22.08 -2.44
N ARG A 226 2.53 21.39 -3.24
CA ARG A 226 2.57 21.58 -4.70
C ARG A 226 1.92 20.38 -5.38
N ASN A 227 0.92 20.65 -6.23
CA ASN A 227 0.34 19.73 -7.21
C ASN A 227 -0.23 18.40 -6.66
N ASN A 228 -1.04 18.40 -5.59
CA ASN A 228 -1.80 17.23 -5.11
C ASN A 228 -0.99 15.93 -4.85
N LEU A 229 0.35 16.00 -4.79
CA LEU A 229 1.23 14.84 -4.56
C LEU A 229 1.57 14.62 -3.07
N CYS A 230 0.92 15.35 -2.14
CA CYS A 230 1.12 15.18 -0.70
C CYS A 230 0.38 13.94 -0.22
N GLY A 231 1.10 13.01 0.43
CA GLY A 231 0.55 11.72 0.85
C GLY A 231 1.51 10.53 0.72
N CYS A 232 2.65 10.71 0.06
CA CYS A 232 3.51 9.59 -0.30
C CYS A 232 4.94 9.74 0.24
N ILE A 233 5.53 8.61 0.63
CA ILE A 233 6.99 8.49 0.81
C ILE A 233 7.56 8.12 -0.55
N TYR A 234 8.42 8.95 -1.13
CA TYR A 234 9.11 8.61 -2.37
C TYR A 234 10.53 8.16 -2.06
N ILE A 235 10.89 6.98 -2.54
CA ILE A 235 12.28 6.56 -2.63
C ILE A 235 12.63 6.56 -4.11
N ILE A 236 13.40 7.57 -4.49
CA ILE A 236 13.85 7.81 -5.87
C ILE A 236 15.23 7.19 -5.96
N SER A 237 15.32 6.06 -6.66
CA SER A 237 16.57 5.34 -6.87
C SER A 237 17.07 5.57 -8.29
N ILE A 238 18.33 5.98 -8.39
CA ILE A 238 19.08 5.88 -9.63
C ILE A 238 20.05 4.72 -9.45
N SER A 239 19.68 3.56 -10.01
CA SER A 239 20.53 2.39 -10.38
C SER A 239 20.34 1.07 -9.61
N GLN A 240 20.53 0.00 -10.39
CA GLN A 240 20.85 -1.44 -10.18
C GLN A 240 20.33 -2.21 -8.94
N ASP A 241 19.62 -3.31 -9.24
CA ASP A 241 19.33 -4.50 -8.43
C ASP A 241 18.19 -4.44 -7.41
N ALA A 242 17.81 -5.63 -6.91
CA ALA A 242 16.70 -5.85 -6.00
C ALA A 242 16.83 -5.03 -4.71
N VAL A 243 15.70 -4.57 -4.19
CA VAL A 243 15.61 -3.72 -2.99
C VAL A 243 15.08 -4.56 -1.83
N ILE A 244 15.83 -4.64 -0.75
CA ILE A 244 15.34 -5.21 0.52
C ILE A 244 14.88 -4.04 1.38
N LEU A 245 13.61 -4.06 1.78
CA LEU A 245 13.00 -2.99 2.56
C LEU A 245 12.32 -3.51 3.82
N CYS A 246 12.43 -2.74 4.89
CA CYS A 246 11.72 -2.92 6.15
C CYS A 246 11.45 -1.53 6.73
N CYS A 247 10.18 -1.09 6.70
CA CYS A 247 9.74 0.23 7.12
C CYS A 247 8.54 0.10 8.06
N SER A 248 8.56 0.82 9.18
CA SER A 248 7.41 0.95 10.09
C SER A 248 6.78 2.33 9.92
N PHE A 249 5.48 2.36 9.66
CA PHE A 249 4.64 3.56 9.57
C PHE A 249 3.90 3.70 10.89
N LEU A 250 3.98 4.87 11.51
CA LEU A 250 3.53 5.18 12.88
C LEU A 250 2.37 6.18 12.89
#